data_AF-A0A151JWW0-F1
#
_entry.id   AF-A0A151JWW0-F1
#
_cell.length_a   1.000
_cell.length_b   1.000
_cell.length_c   1.000
_cell.angle_alpha   90.00
_cell.angle_beta   90.00
_cell.angle_gamma   90.00
#
_symmetry.space_group_name_H-M   'P 1'
#
loop_
_entity.id
_entity.type
_entity.pdbx_description
1 polymer ?
#
loop_
_entity_poly.entity_id
_entity_poly.type
_entity_poly.pdbx_seq_one_letter_code
_entity_poly.pdbx_strand_id
1 'polypeptide(L)'
;MGDQFLRHLRGLAGTAVPDELLKTIWLGRIPASMRVILVTQTEAGLDKMAELADAVSDALLERHQVAAVSTDSFETMLERLTIHITAKMGELANGLRQEIAAVEDRVSARGSRSRERRSPSRQRARSRGRGKDGVCWYH
;
A
#
# COMPACT_ATOMS: atom_id res chain seq x y z
N MET A 1 -12.83 14.77 -32.98
CA MET A 1 -13.89 13.89 -32.40
C MET A 1 -15.29 14.49 -32.54
N GLY A 2 -15.53 15.70 -32.03
CA GLY A 2 -16.77 16.47 -32.15
C GLY A 2 -17.18 16.72 -33.61
N ASP A 3 -16.25 17.15 -34.47
CA ASP A 3 -16.54 17.42 -35.88
C ASP A 3 -16.91 16.17 -36.67
N GLN A 4 -16.16 15.09 -36.46
CA GLN A 4 -16.41 13.82 -37.14
C GLN A 4 -17.77 13.23 -36.74
N PHE A 5 -18.13 13.33 -35.46
CA PHE A 5 -19.42 12.86 -34.97
C PHE A 5 -20.58 13.71 -35.48
N LEU A 6 -20.43 15.04 -35.50
CA LEU A 6 -21.43 15.95 -36.07
C LEU A 6 -21.65 15.67 -37.56
N ARG A 7 -20.58 15.50 -38.34
CA ARG A 7 -20.67 15.14 -39.77
C ARG A 7 -21.43 13.84 -39.98
N HIS A 8 -21.20 12.85 -39.12
CA HIS A 8 -21.94 11.59 -39.18
C HIS A 8 -23.43 11.79 -38.84
N LEU A 9 -23.72 12.57 -37.80
CA LEU A 9 -25.09 12.93 -37.40
C LEU A 9 -25.85 13.64 -38.53
N ARG A 10 -25.25 14.65 -39.18
CA ARG A 10 -25.83 15.34 -40.34
C ARG A 10 -26.03 14.40 -41.52
N GLY A 11 -25.09 13.48 -41.77
CA GLY A 11 -25.23 12.46 -42.80
C GLY A 11 -26.41 11.51 -42.58
N LEU A 12 -26.71 11.16 -41.32
CA LEU A 12 -27.86 10.31 -40.97
C LEU A 12 -29.18 11.08 -40.98
N ALA A 13 -29.17 12.33 -40.54
CA ALA A 13 -30.37 13.15 -40.39
C ALA A 13 -30.85 13.78 -41.71
N GLY A 14 -29.94 14.00 -42.66
CA GLY A 14 -30.25 14.68 -43.92
C GLY A 14 -30.76 16.11 -43.71
N THR A 15 -31.57 16.61 -44.62
CA THR A 15 -32.17 17.96 -44.56
C THR A 15 -33.45 18.04 -43.71
N ALA A 16 -33.90 16.91 -43.14
CA ALA A 16 -35.18 16.81 -42.46
C ALA A 16 -35.13 17.26 -40.98
N VAL A 17 -33.95 17.32 -40.38
CA VAL A 17 -33.80 17.60 -38.95
C VAL A 17 -33.20 19.00 -38.73
N PRO A 18 -33.83 19.86 -37.91
CA PRO A 18 -33.28 21.16 -37.55
C PRO A 18 -31.97 21.05 -36.75
N ASP A 19 -31.06 22.01 -36.95
CA ASP A 19 -29.77 22.06 -36.24
C ASP A 19 -29.91 22.10 -34.71
N GLU A 20 -31.00 22.67 -34.17
CA GLU A 20 -31.29 22.65 -32.72
C GLU A 20 -31.54 21.25 -32.15
N LEU A 21 -32.20 20.38 -32.93
CA LEU A 21 -32.40 18.99 -32.57
C LEU A 21 -31.09 18.21 -32.65
N LEU A 22 -30.31 18.46 -33.71
CA LEU A 22 -28.97 17.89 -33.86
C LEU A 22 -28.05 18.29 -32.71
N LYS A 23 -28.10 19.55 -32.28
CA LYS A 23 -27.34 20.07 -31.14
C LYS A 23 -27.68 19.35 -29.85
N THR A 24 -28.97 19.10 -29.61
CA THR A 24 -29.43 18.36 -28.43
C THR A 24 -28.92 16.91 -28.44
N ILE A 25 -29.05 16.22 -29.57
CA ILE A 25 -28.57 14.83 -29.72
C ILE A 25 -27.05 14.78 -29.61
N TRP A 26 -26.36 15.73 -30.24
CA TRP A 26 -24.90 15.82 -30.25
C TRP A 26 -24.35 16.02 -28.83
N LEU A 27 -24.86 17.01 -28.10
CA LEU A 27 -24.52 17.24 -26.69
C LEU A 27 -24.80 16.02 -25.80
N GLY A 28 -25.91 15.31 -26.04
CA GLY A 28 -26.27 14.11 -25.29
C GLY A 28 -25.28 12.95 -25.43
N ARG A 29 -24.50 12.92 -26.52
CA ARG A 29 -23.53 11.85 -26.83
C ARG A 29 -22.08 12.22 -26.49
N ILE A 30 -21.80 13.48 -26.18
CA ILE A 30 -20.49 13.96 -25.73
C ILE A 30 -20.22 13.52 -24.27
N PRO A 31 -18.98 13.11 -23.90
CA PRO A 31 -18.61 12.80 -22.52
C PRO A 31 -18.93 13.94 -21.55
N ALA A 32 -19.37 13.60 -20.32
CA ALA A 32 -19.84 14.59 -19.35
C ALA A 32 -18.79 15.65 -18.99
N SER A 33 -17.52 15.26 -18.88
CA SER A 33 -16.39 16.17 -18.59
C SER A 33 -16.26 17.32 -19.59
N MET A 34 -16.51 17.03 -20.87
CA MET A 34 -16.44 18.01 -21.95
C MET A 34 -17.74 18.78 -22.09
N ARG A 35 -18.87 18.11 -21.85
CA ARG A 35 -20.22 18.70 -21.90
C ARG A 35 -20.37 19.88 -20.94
N VAL A 36 -19.77 19.80 -19.75
CA VAL A 36 -19.78 20.91 -18.76
C VAL A 36 -19.21 22.20 -19.35
N ILE A 37 -18.17 22.09 -20.19
CA ILE A 37 -17.55 23.24 -20.84
C ILE A 37 -18.45 23.74 -21.98
N LEU A 38 -18.96 22.82 -22.80
CA LEU A 38 -19.73 23.14 -24.00
C LEU A 38 -21.13 23.72 -23.71
N VAL A 39 -21.78 23.35 -22.61
CA VAL A 39 -23.10 23.88 -22.23
C VAL A 39 -23.04 25.38 -21.92
N THR A 40 -21.88 25.92 -21.56
CA THR A 40 -21.69 27.37 -21.37
C THR A 40 -21.66 28.13 -22.70
N GLN A 41 -21.43 27.42 -23.81
CA GLN A 41 -21.29 27.99 -25.16
C GLN A 41 -22.56 27.76 -26.00
N THR A 42 -23.73 27.73 -25.36
CA THR A 42 -25.01 27.45 -26.02
C THR A 42 -25.44 28.51 -27.03
N GLU A 43 -24.86 29.71 -27.01
CA GLU A 43 -25.07 30.73 -28.05
C GLU A 43 -24.24 30.48 -29.31
N ALA A 44 -23.23 29.61 -29.25
CA ALA A 44 -22.44 29.25 -30.41
C ALA A 44 -23.22 28.32 -31.36
N GLY A 45 -22.99 28.50 -32.66
CA GLY A 45 -23.47 27.59 -33.70
C GLY A 45 -22.90 26.18 -33.51
N LEU A 46 -23.64 25.16 -33.96
CA LEU A 46 -23.33 23.75 -33.74
C LEU A 46 -21.92 23.37 -34.25
N ASP A 47 -21.49 23.94 -35.38
CA ASP A 47 -20.14 23.73 -35.92
C ASP A 47 -19.04 24.25 -34.98
N LYS A 48 -19.19 25.47 -34.44
CA LYS A 48 -18.25 26.02 -33.47
C LYS A 48 -18.20 25.21 -32.18
N MET A 49 -19.34 24.65 -31.76
CA MET A 49 -19.36 23.77 -30.58
C MET A 49 -18.58 22.48 -30.85
N ALA A 50 -18.63 21.94 -32.08
CA ALA A 50 -17.87 20.76 -32.45
C ALA A 50 -16.36 21.01 -32.54
N GLU A 51 -15.95 22.16 -33.06
CA GLU A 51 -14.55 22.61 -33.00
C GLU A 51 -14.07 22.76 -31.54
N LEU A 52 -14.89 23.37 -30.67
CA LEU A 52 -14.58 23.50 -29.26
C LEU A 52 -14.48 22.15 -28.54
N ALA A 53 -15.32 21.17 -28.90
CA ALA A 53 -15.22 19.83 -28.36
C ALA A 53 -13.88 19.17 -28.73
N ASP A 54 -13.37 19.44 -29.92
CA ASP A 54 -12.08 18.93 -30.37
C ASP A 54 -10.92 19.61 -29.63
N ALA A 55 -10.96 20.93 -29.48
CA ALA A 55 -9.98 21.65 -28.66
C ALA A 55 -9.97 21.18 -27.19
N VAL A 56 -11.13 20.93 -26.60
CA VAL A 56 -11.24 20.40 -25.24
C VAL A 56 -10.74 18.96 -25.15
N SER A 57 -10.99 18.13 -26.17
CA SER A 57 -10.48 16.75 -26.23
C SER A 57 -8.95 16.73 -26.17
N ASP A 58 -8.31 17.57 -26.99
CA ASP A 58 -6.85 17.67 -27.06
C ASP A 58 -6.26 18.20 -25.75
N ALA A 59 -6.84 19.26 -25.18
CA ALA A 59 -6.41 19.81 -23.89
C ALA A 59 -6.55 18.82 -22.73
N LEU A 60 -7.62 18.02 -22.73
CA LEU A 60 -7.80 16.96 -21.73
C LEU A 60 -6.80 15.82 -21.93
N LEU A 61 -6.48 15.44 -23.16
CA LEU A 61 -5.46 14.44 -23.49
C LEU A 61 -4.07 14.87 -23.03
N GLU A 62 -3.68 16.12 -23.26
CA GLU A 62 -2.41 16.68 -22.76
C GLU A 62 -2.34 16.62 -21.23
N ARG A 63 -3.44 16.98 -20.54
CA ARG A 63 -3.51 16.92 -19.08
C ARG A 63 -3.39 15.49 -18.55
N HIS A 64 -3.97 14.51 -19.23
CA HIS A 64 -3.85 13.09 -18.83
C HIS A 64 -2.43 12.57 -19.02
N GLN A 65 -1.72 12.99 -20.07
CA GLN A 65 -0.32 12.61 -20.28
C GLN A 65 0.59 13.14 -19.17
N VAL A 66 0.41 14.39 -18.75
CA VAL A 66 1.17 14.98 -17.64
C VAL A 66 0.82 14.32 -16.29
N ALA A 67 -0.46 13.99 -16.08
CA ALA A 67 -0.91 13.29 -14.89
C ALA A 67 -0.36 11.85 -14.82
N ALA A 68 -0.29 11.13 -15.94
CA ALA A 68 0.25 9.77 -16.02
C ALA A 68 1.71 9.72 -15.56
N VAL A 69 2.56 10.64 -16.02
CA VAL A 69 3.96 10.76 -15.56
C VAL A 69 4.04 11.05 -14.05
N SER A 70 3.11 11.85 -13.53
CA SER A 70 3.04 12.14 -12.10
C SER A 70 2.54 10.95 -11.26
N THR A 71 1.66 10.11 -11.82
CA THR A 71 1.16 8.91 -11.14
C THR A 71 2.26 7.85 -11.07
N ASP A 72 3.02 7.67 -12.15
CA ASP A 72 4.17 6.77 -12.22
C ASP A 72 5.25 7.18 -11.20
N SER A 73 5.49 8.48 -11.04
CA SER A 73 6.38 9.01 -9.98
C SER A 73 5.86 8.76 -8.56
N PHE A 74 4.55 8.71 -8.35
CA PHE A 74 3.97 8.47 -7.03
C PHE A 74 3.96 6.97 -6.68
N GLU A 75 3.64 6.13 -7.65
CA GLU A 75 3.62 4.67 -7.51
C GLU A 75 5.03 4.14 -7.21
N THR A 76 6.05 4.65 -7.92
CA THR A 76 7.46 4.34 -7.63
C THR A 76 7.90 4.80 -6.24
N MET A 77 7.42 5.95 -5.74
CA MET A 77 7.69 6.38 -4.37
C MET A 77 7.04 5.47 -3.33
N LEU A 78 5.79 5.04 -3.55
CA LEU A 78 5.07 4.10 -2.69
C LEU A 78 5.73 2.73 -2.66
N GLU A 79 6.19 2.23 -3.79
CA GLU A 79 6.90 0.95 -3.88
C GLU A 79 8.21 1.01 -3.08
N ARG A 80 9.00 2.08 -3.25
CA ARG A 80 10.23 2.29 -2.47
C ARG A 80 9.96 2.39 -0.96
N LEU A 81 8.89 3.08 -0.56
CA LEU A 81 8.49 3.17 0.84
C LEU A 81 8.11 1.79 1.40
N THR A 82 7.36 1.00 0.62
CA THR A 82 6.92 -0.34 1.01
C THR A 82 8.12 -1.29 1.18
N ILE A 83 9.08 -1.26 0.26
CA ILE A 83 10.34 -2.01 0.37
C ILE A 83 11.11 -1.59 1.63
N HIS A 84 11.18 -0.29 1.91
CA HIS A 84 11.90 0.20 3.09
C HIS A 84 11.25 -0.25 4.41
N ILE A 85 9.92 -0.14 4.51
CA ILE A 85 9.17 -0.54 5.72
C ILE A 85 9.27 -2.06 5.91
N THR A 86 9.10 -2.86 4.85
CA THR A 86 9.20 -4.32 4.94
C THR A 86 10.60 -4.77 5.36
N ALA A 87 11.66 -4.15 4.84
CA ALA A 87 13.03 -4.41 5.28
C ALA A 87 13.23 -4.08 6.77
N LYS A 88 12.76 -2.91 7.22
CA LYS A 88 12.86 -2.50 8.64
C LYS A 88 12.07 -3.41 9.57
N MET A 89 10.87 -3.84 9.15
CA MET A 89 10.09 -4.83 9.92
C MET A 89 10.81 -6.16 10.02
N GLY A 90 11.47 -6.62 8.95
CA GLY A 90 12.29 -7.84 8.96
C GLY A 90 13.47 -7.75 9.93
N GLU A 91 14.19 -6.62 9.93
CA GLU A 91 15.29 -6.36 10.87
C GLU A 91 14.81 -6.41 12.33
N LEU A 92 13.70 -5.72 12.64
CA LEU A 92 13.12 -5.71 13.99
C LEU A 92 12.63 -7.09 14.42
N ALA A 93 11.95 -7.82 13.53
CA ALA A 93 11.48 -9.17 13.81
C ALA A 93 12.64 -10.14 14.09
N ASN A 94 13.74 -10.01 13.34
CA ASN A 94 14.95 -10.80 13.58
C ASN A 94 15.62 -10.44 14.91
N GLY A 95 15.70 -9.16 15.24
CA GLY A 95 16.22 -8.69 16.54
C GLY A 95 15.43 -9.27 17.71
N LEU A 96 14.09 -9.18 17.66
CA LEU A 96 13.21 -9.74 18.69
C LEU A 96 13.37 -11.26 18.82
N ARG A 97 13.48 -11.99 17.71
CA ARG A 97 13.72 -13.45 17.73
C ARG A 97 15.03 -13.79 18.43
N GLN A 98 16.10 -13.03 18.19
CA GLN A 98 17.39 -13.23 18.85
C GLN A 98 17.32 -12.93 20.35
N GLU A 99 16.62 -11.87 20.75
CA GLU A 99 16.43 -11.55 22.17
C GLU A 99 15.64 -12.64 22.91
N ILE A 100 14.55 -13.15 22.32
CA ILE A 100 13.76 -14.24 22.89
C ILE A 100 14.63 -15.49 23.08
N ALA A 101 15.38 -15.89 22.06
CA ALA A 101 16.28 -17.06 22.14
C ALA A 101 17.34 -16.89 23.25
N ALA A 102 17.92 -15.69 23.38
CA ALA A 102 18.90 -15.40 24.42
C ALA A 102 18.30 -15.45 25.84
N VAL A 103 17.03 -15.07 26.01
CA VAL A 103 16.31 -15.18 27.28
C VAL A 103 16.01 -16.65 27.63
N GLU A 104 15.55 -17.43 26.66
CA GLU A 104 15.26 -18.87 26.84
C GLU A 104 16.49 -19.67 27.29
N ASP A 105 17.66 -19.39 26.69
CA ASP A 105 18.92 -20.01 27.09
C ASP A 105 19.30 -19.68 28.55
N ARG A 106 19.13 -18.42 28.95
CA ARG A 106 19.42 -17.98 30.33
C ARG A 106 18.50 -18.63 31.36
N VAL A 107 17.22 -18.80 31.03
CA VAL A 107 16.23 -19.46 31.89
C VAL A 107 16.53 -20.95 32.02
N SER A 108 16.83 -21.63 30.90
CA SER A 108 17.18 -23.05 30.86
C SER A 108 18.46 -23.36 31.66
N ALA A 109 19.48 -22.51 31.54
CA ALA A 109 20.73 -22.64 32.30
C ALA A 109 20.53 -22.48 33.82
N ARG A 110 19.59 -21.63 34.27
CA ARG A 110 19.22 -21.49 35.69
C ARG A 110 18.42 -22.68 36.23
N GLY A 111 17.56 -23.29 35.41
CA GLY A 111 16.77 -24.46 35.80
C GLY A 111 17.60 -25.73 36.02
N SER A 112 18.66 -25.92 35.22
CA SER A 112 19.54 -27.10 35.30
C SER A 112 20.38 -27.14 36.59
N ARG A 113 20.90 -26.00 37.04
CA ARG A 113 21.76 -25.92 38.26
C ARG A 113 21.02 -26.20 39.58
N SER A 114 19.68 -26.20 39.57
CA SER A 114 18.85 -26.44 40.76
C SER A 114 18.62 -27.95 41.03
N ARG A 115 18.75 -28.82 40.02
CA ARG A 115 18.44 -30.25 40.18
C ARG A 115 19.61 -31.12 40.67
N GLU A 116 20.86 -30.64 40.58
CA GLU A 116 22.07 -31.37 40.98
C GLU A 116 22.35 -31.34 42.51
N ARG A 117 21.47 -30.78 43.34
CA ARG A 117 21.67 -30.72 44.81
C ARG A 117 20.63 -31.49 45.63
N ARG A 118 20.05 -32.56 45.10
CA ARG A 118 19.34 -33.55 45.91
C ARG A 118 20.33 -34.61 46.39
N SER A 119 20.66 -34.51 47.67
CA SER A 119 21.60 -35.32 48.44
C SER A 119 21.49 -36.83 48.17
N PRO A 120 22.62 -37.57 48.10
CA PRO A 120 22.61 -39.01 48.34
C PRO A 120 22.42 -39.23 49.84
N SER A 121 21.17 -39.39 50.27
CA SER A 121 20.90 -39.97 51.58
C SER A 121 21.31 -41.44 51.55
N ARG A 122 22.04 -41.88 52.60
CA ARG A 122 22.38 -43.25 52.97
C ARG A 122 23.64 -43.82 52.31
N GLN A 123 24.72 -43.87 53.11
CA GLN A 123 25.33 -45.14 53.49
C GLN A 123 25.97 -45.00 54.87
N ARG A 124 25.36 -45.67 55.86
CA ARG A 124 25.96 -45.93 57.17
C ARG A 124 27.13 -46.89 56.95
N ALA A 125 28.37 -46.40 57.00
CA ALA A 125 29.54 -47.24 57.19
C ALA A 125 30.11 -46.96 58.59
N ARG A 126 29.89 -47.91 59.49
CA ARG A 126 30.53 -47.98 60.79
C ARG A 126 32.01 -48.32 60.59
N SER A 127 32.94 -47.47 61.01
CA SER A 127 34.23 -47.91 61.56
C SER A 127 35.02 -46.76 62.20
N ARG A 128 35.10 -46.82 63.53
CA ARG A 128 36.31 -46.65 64.36
C ARG A 128 37.30 -45.54 63.97
N GLY A 129 37.37 -44.49 64.79
CA GLY A 129 38.52 -43.57 64.83
C GLY A 129 38.39 -42.56 65.96
N ARG A 130 39.16 -42.76 67.03
CA ARG A 130 39.32 -41.85 68.17
C ARG A 130 39.92 -40.52 67.68
N GLY A 131 39.31 -39.39 68.00
CA GLY A 131 39.90 -38.07 67.79
C GLY A 131 38.97 -37.00 68.35
N LYS A 132 39.41 -36.35 69.44
CA LYS A 132 38.79 -35.16 70.01
C LYS A 132 38.83 -34.01 68.99
N ASP A 133 38.02 -32.99 69.27
CA ASP A 133 38.02 -31.66 68.66
C ASP A 133 36.87 -31.44 67.67
N GLY A 134 35.67 -31.33 68.24
CA GLY A 134 34.51 -30.78 67.57
C GLY A 134 34.65 -29.26 67.45
N VAL A 135 35.00 -28.80 66.25
CA VAL A 135 34.82 -27.40 65.83
C VAL A 135 34.02 -27.41 64.54
N CYS A 136 32.77 -26.96 64.61
CA CYS A 136 31.86 -26.79 63.49
C CYS A 136 31.93 -25.33 63.02
N TRP A 137 32.40 -25.10 61.80
CA TRP A 137 32.46 -23.77 61.18
C TRP A 137 31.27 -23.58 60.25
N TYR A 138 30.17 -23.04 60.79
CA TYR A 138 29.21 -22.27 59.99
C TYR A 138 29.63 -20.81 60.08
N HIS A 139 30.20 -20.30 58.99
CA HIS A 139 30.22 -18.89 58.59
C HIS A 139 30.14 -18.86 57.07
#